data_AF-A0A7J8IAU4-F1
#
_entry.id   AF-A0A7J8IAU4-F1
#
_cell.length_a   1.000
_cell.length_b   1.000
_cell.length_c   1.000
_cell.angle_alpha   90.00
_cell.angle_beta   90.00
_cell.angle_gamma   90.00
#
_symmetry.space_group_name_H-M   'P 1'
#
loop_
_entity.id
_entity.type
_entity.pdbx_description
1 polymer ?
#
loop_
_entity_poly.entity_id
_entity_poly.type
_entity_poly.pdbx_seq_one_letter_code
_entity_poly.pdbx_strand_id
1 'polypeptide(L)'
;MEFDPINSILEEEEEEDEEPPRILLYHEPHSFEVGMLVWHKYQKYPFWPAVVKSVKRKEKKASVLFIEGHMDPKGRGITVPLKRLKHFDCKEKQALLNEAKEDFDQAIGWCVSLITDYRVRLGCGSFSGSFLEYYAANISYPVRKSIQQDLLGTQFPQLCHEDPEMPVSGSPWGRRQPSRKVLPDRSRAARDRANQKLVEYIVKARGAESHLRAILKNRKPSKWLKTFLNSGQYVTCVETYLEDEEQLDLVVKYLQGVYQETGSRMLTQINCDRIRFILDVLLPEAIICAISAVDQVDYKTAEEKYIKGPLLSYREKEIFDNQLLEERNQRC
;
A
#
# COMPACT_ATOMS: atom_id res chain seq x y z
N MET A 1 68.72 -12.79 -53.07
CA MET A 1 69.20 -12.40 -51.73
C MET A 1 68.02 -11.72 -51.08
N GLU A 2 67.20 -12.44 -50.33
CA GLU A 2 67.41 -12.74 -48.90
C GLU A 2 67.52 -11.42 -48.10
N PHE A 3 66.72 -11.13 -47.08
CA PHE A 3 66.21 -11.98 -46.00
C PHE A 3 64.86 -11.45 -45.46
N ASP A 4 63.93 -12.35 -45.13
CA ASP A 4 62.93 -12.17 -44.06
C ASP A 4 63.56 -12.65 -42.73
N PRO A 5 63.10 -12.14 -41.56
CA PRO A 5 62.15 -12.95 -40.78
C PRO A 5 61.12 -12.19 -39.90
N ILE A 6 59.84 -12.61 -40.02
CA ILE A 6 59.00 -13.29 -39.00
C ILE A 6 58.61 -12.56 -37.68
N ASN A 7 57.27 -12.51 -37.49
CA ASN A 7 56.40 -12.41 -36.29
C ASN A 7 56.23 -11.01 -35.64
N SER A 8 55.01 -10.56 -35.29
CA SER A 8 53.91 -11.30 -34.68
C SER A 8 52.56 -10.61 -34.90
N ILE A 9 51.54 -11.44 -35.11
CA ILE A 9 50.12 -11.24 -34.81
C ILE A 9 49.94 -10.38 -33.55
N LEU A 10 49.05 -9.39 -33.60
CA LEU A 10 47.92 -9.21 -32.67
C LEU A 10 47.00 -8.13 -33.23
N GLU A 11 45.78 -8.57 -33.52
CA GLU A 11 44.59 -7.74 -33.63
C GLU A 11 44.46 -6.95 -32.33
N GLU A 12 44.72 -5.64 -32.35
CA GLU A 12 44.24 -4.75 -31.31
C GLU A 12 42.80 -4.41 -31.69
N GLU A 13 41.88 -5.19 -31.10
CA GLU A 13 40.47 -4.85 -31.00
C GLU A 13 40.36 -3.40 -30.52
N GLU A 14 39.67 -2.56 -31.29
CA GLU A 14 39.26 -1.24 -30.84
C GLU A 14 38.34 -1.46 -29.62
N GLU A 15 38.89 -1.37 -28.41
CA GLU A 15 38.09 -1.15 -27.21
C GLU A 15 37.45 0.24 -27.36
N GLU A 16 36.27 0.27 -27.96
CA GLU A 16 35.27 1.31 -27.69
C GLU A 16 35.01 1.26 -26.17
N ASP A 17 35.80 2.01 -25.41
CA ASP A 17 35.44 2.47 -24.08
C ASP A 17 34.12 3.22 -24.22
N GLU A 18 32.99 2.51 -24.10
CA GLU A 18 31.66 3.09 -23.96
C GLU A 18 31.72 4.06 -22.77
N GLU A 19 31.89 5.34 -23.07
CA GLU A 19 31.93 6.39 -22.07
C GLU A 19 30.61 6.33 -21.29
N PRO A 20 30.63 6.05 -19.97
CA PRO A 20 29.40 5.83 -19.22
C PRO A 20 28.49 7.04 -19.37
N PRO A 21 27.15 6.85 -19.45
CA PRO A 21 26.23 7.94 -19.68
C PRO A 21 26.49 9.07 -18.68
N ARG A 22 26.53 10.32 -19.17
CA ARG A 22 26.85 11.55 -18.41
C ARG A 22 26.06 11.75 -17.11
N ILE A 23 25.04 10.92 -16.88
CA ILE A 23 24.36 10.70 -15.59
C ILE A 23 25.30 10.24 -14.46
N LEU A 24 26.45 9.64 -14.78
CA LEU A 24 27.43 9.13 -13.80
C LEU A 24 28.60 10.10 -13.52
N LEU A 25 28.80 11.14 -14.34
CA LEU A 25 29.89 12.11 -14.16
C LEU A 25 29.42 13.31 -13.32
N TYR A 26 29.73 13.27 -12.02
CA TYR A 26 29.48 14.37 -11.09
C TYR A 26 30.61 15.42 -11.13
N HIS A 27 30.27 16.67 -11.46
CA HIS A 27 31.07 17.86 -11.11
C HIS A 27 30.62 18.39 -9.75
N GLU A 28 31.54 18.60 -8.81
CA GLU A 28 31.27 19.26 -7.52
C GLU A 28 30.84 20.73 -7.80
N PRO A 29 29.57 21.10 -7.56
CA PRO A 29 29.14 22.48 -7.76
C PRO A 29 29.75 23.36 -6.67
N HIS A 30 30.33 24.49 -7.05
CA HIS A 30 31.01 25.40 -6.11
C HIS A 30 30.02 26.23 -5.25
N SER A 31 28.71 26.11 -5.49
CA SER A 31 27.68 26.89 -4.80
C SER A 31 26.35 26.14 -4.65
N PHE A 32 25.60 26.46 -3.59
CA PHE A 32 24.27 25.92 -3.34
C PHE A 32 23.18 26.68 -4.11
N GLU A 33 22.30 25.93 -4.75
CA GLU A 33 21.15 26.43 -5.50
C GLU A 33 19.83 25.87 -4.97
N VAL A 34 18.72 26.52 -5.36
CA VAL A 34 17.37 26.08 -4.98
C VAL A 34 17.07 24.74 -5.64
N GLY A 35 16.49 23.81 -4.90
CA GLY A 35 16.20 22.46 -5.36
C GLY A 35 17.34 21.45 -5.19
N MET A 36 18.54 21.90 -4.79
CA MET A 36 19.65 20.98 -4.53
C MET A 36 19.41 20.13 -3.26
N LEU A 37 19.87 18.88 -3.34
CA LEU A 37 19.92 17.95 -2.22
C LEU A 37 21.21 18.18 -1.42
N VAL A 38 21.08 18.30 -0.10
CA VAL A 38 22.17 18.62 0.82
C VAL A 38 22.07 17.79 2.09
N TRP A 39 23.19 17.65 2.80
CA TRP A 39 23.23 17.14 4.16
C TRP A 39 23.25 18.31 5.14
N HIS A 40 22.49 18.18 6.22
CA HIS A 40 22.55 19.11 7.34
C HIS A 40 22.56 18.38 8.68
N LYS A 41 23.46 18.78 9.59
CA LYS A 41 23.51 18.28 10.96
C LYS A 41 22.76 19.21 11.91
N TYR A 42 21.75 18.68 12.61
CA TYR A 42 20.97 19.43 13.59
C TYR A 42 21.23 18.96 15.03
N GLN A 43 21.81 19.83 15.85
CA GLN A 43 22.11 19.56 17.27
C GLN A 43 22.85 18.22 17.49
N LYS A 44 22.23 17.27 18.20
CA LYS A 44 22.76 15.95 18.55
C LYS A 44 22.43 14.86 17.52
N TYR A 45 21.65 15.18 16.48
CA TYR A 45 21.27 14.24 15.45
C TYR A 45 22.38 14.09 14.40
N PRO A 46 22.43 12.94 13.68
CA PRO A 46 23.37 12.74 12.59
C PRO A 46 23.13 13.74 11.46
N PHE A 47 24.03 13.76 10.47
CA PHE A 47 23.75 14.48 9.23
C PHE A 47 22.54 13.85 8.53
N TRP A 48 21.56 14.67 8.17
CA TRP A 48 20.32 14.22 7.55
C TRP A 48 20.12 14.84 6.15
N PRO A 49 19.55 14.12 5.18
CA PRO A 49 19.24 14.65 3.87
C PRO A 49 18.16 15.74 3.93
N ALA A 50 18.37 16.81 3.17
CA ALA A 50 17.48 17.94 3.07
C ALA A 50 17.48 18.52 1.65
N VAL A 51 16.43 19.26 1.29
CA VAL A 51 16.31 20.00 0.05
C VAL A 51 16.37 21.51 0.31
N VAL A 52 17.11 22.24 -0.52
CA VAL A 52 17.22 23.70 -0.43
C VAL A 52 15.96 24.36 -1.01
N LYS A 53 15.19 25.09 -0.19
CA LYS A 53 14.00 25.84 -0.64
C LYS A 53 14.32 27.26 -1.07
N SER A 54 15.28 27.93 -0.42
CA SER A 54 15.72 29.28 -0.81
C SER A 54 17.14 29.55 -0.35
N VAL A 55 17.84 30.44 -1.07
CA VAL A 55 19.23 30.83 -0.76
C VAL A 55 19.33 32.34 -0.62
N LYS A 56 19.71 32.81 0.56
CA LYS A 56 20.00 34.22 0.83
C LYS A 56 21.50 34.47 0.75
N ARG A 57 22.00 34.71 -0.47
CA ARG A 57 23.44 34.90 -0.74
C ARG A 57 24.06 36.04 0.08
N LYS A 58 23.34 37.17 0.23
CA LYS A 58 23.80 38.33 1.03
C LYS A 58 24.06 37.99 2.50
N GLU A 59 23.25 37.11 3.09
CA GLU A 59 23.34 36.72 4.49
C GLU A 59 24.15 35.42 4.71
N LYS A 60 24.65 34.80 3.64
CA LYS A 60 25.31 33.47 3.65
C LYS A 60 24.47 32.39 4.35
N LYS A 61 23.15 32.43 4.16
CA LYS A 61 22.17 31.49 4.74
C LYS A 61 21.31 30.85 3.66
N ALA A 62 20.80 29.65 3.93
CA ALA A 62 19.81 28.96 3.11
C ALA A 62 18.65 28.47 3.98
N SER A 63 17.46 28.38 3.39
CA SER A 63 16.32 27.69 3.99
C SER A 63 16.29 26.26 3.44
N VAL A 64 16.37 25.27 4.32
CA VAL A 64 16.38 23.84 3.98
C VAL A 64 15.19 23.12 4.62
N LEU A 65 14.66 22.12 3.92
CA LEU A 65 13.60 21.25 4.42
C LEU A 65 14.14 19.82 4.47
N PHE A 66 14.05 19.16 5.63
CA PHE A 66 14.48 17.78 5.75
C PHE A 66 13.62 16.85 4.90
N ILE A 67 14.28 15.85 4.32
CA ILE A 67 13.60 14.77 3.61
C ILE A 67 13.28 13.72 4.65
N GLU A 68 12.01 13.35 4.74
CA GLU A 68 11.49 12.36 5.67
C GLU A 68 10.40 11.55 4.95
N GLY A 69 10.09 10.36 5.48
CA GLY A 69 9.08 9.49 4.90
C GLY A 69 7.67 10.12 4.82
N HIS A 70 7.34 10.98 5.78
CA HIS A 70 6.12 11.79 5.78
C HIS A 70 6.46 13.26 5.99
N MET A 71 6.86 13.94 4.91
CA MET A 71 7.12 15.39 4.93
C MET A 71 5.98 16.18 4.29
N ASP A 72 5.79 17.43 4.72
CA ASP A 72 4.95 18.40 4.00
C ASP A 72 5.83 19.19 2.99
N PRO A 73 5.68 18.99 1.67
CA PRO A 73 6.50 19.67 0.67
C PRO A 73 6.27 21.19 0.67
N LYS A 74 5.08 21.64 1.11
CA LYS A 74 4.75 23.07 1.25
C LYS A 74 5.20 23.64 2.61
N GLY A 75 5.69 22.80 3.51
CA GLY A 75 6.16 23.16 4.84
C GLY A 75 7.25 24.23 4.83
N ARG A 76 7.34 24.98 5.95
CA ARG A 76 8.39 26.01 6.13
C ARG A 76 9.75 25.33 6.36
N GLY A 77 10.75 25.72 5.59
CA GLY A 77 12.13 25.26 5.77
C GLY A 77 12.85 25.99 6.91
N ILE A 78 13.82 25.33 7.52
CA ILE A 78 14.66 25.87 8.59
C ILE A 78 15.79 26.70 7.98
N THR A 79 16.05 27.88 8.52
CA THR A 79 17.16 28.74 8.05
C THR A 79 18.47 28.33 8.70
N VAL A 80 19.46 27.98 7.88
CA VAL A 80 20.76 27.46 8.29
C VAL A 80 21.90 28.20 7.57
N PRO A 81 23.08 28.36 8.20
CA PRO A 81 24.22 28.96 7.53
C PRO A 81 24.80 28.01 6.46
N LEU A 82 25.21 28.56 5.31
CA LEU A 82 25.73 27.77 4.19
C LEU A 82 26.94 26.91 4.57
N LYS A 83 27.76 27.37 5.52
CA LYS A 83 28.94 26.65 6.02
C LYS A 83 28.62 25.31 6.70
N ARG A 84 27.36 25.08 7.11
CA ARG A 84 26.91 23.85 7.78
C ARG A 84 26.19 22.89 6.85
N LEU A 85 26.13 23.21 5.56
CA LEU A 85 25.57 22.34 4.52
C LEU A 85 26.70 21.63 3.81
N LYS A 86 26.49 20.36 3.49
CA LYS A 86 27.32 19.60 2.56
C LYS A 86 26.46 19.18 1.37
N HIS A 87 27.04 19.05 0.19
CA HIS A 87 26.31 18.50 -0.95
C HIS A 87 25.94 17.04 -0.70
N PHE A 88 24.78 16.61 -1.19
CA PHE A 88 24.31 15.24 -0.97
C PHE A 88 25.30 14.17 -1.49
N ASP A 89 25.95 14.44 -2.63
CA ASP A 89 26.94 13.55 -3.26
C ASP A 89 28.40 13.89 -2.91
N CYS A 90 28.64 14.40 -1.70
CA CYS A 90 30.01 14.60 -1.21
C CYS A 90 30.75 13.27 -1.00
N LYS A 91 32.10 13.32 -0.97
CA LYS A 91 32.96 12.14 -0.75
C LYS A 91 32.62 11.35 0.53
N GLU A 92 32.09 12.05 1.53
CA GLU A 92 31.72 11.49 2.84
C GLU A 92 30.33 10.86 2.86
N LYS A 93 29.57 10.90 1.75
CA LYS A 93 28.17 10.44 1.67
C LYS A 93 27.94 9.07 2.32
N GLN A 94 28.80 8.09 2.03
CA GLN A 94 28.64 6.74 2.58
C GLN A 94 28.87 6.69 4.10
N ALA A 95 29.84 7.48 4.60
CA ALA A 95 30.06 7.60 6.05
C ALA A 95 28.86 8.26 6.74
N LEU A 96 28.28 9.31 6.14
CA LEU A 96 27.09 9.99 6.67
C LEU A 96 25.85 9.09 6.67
N LEU A 97 25.69 8.25 5.63
CA LEU A 97 24.63 7.25 5.58
C LEU A 97 24.80 6.20 6.67
N ASN A 98 26.02 5.70 6.87
CA ASN A 98 26.29 4.71 7.92
C ASN A 98 26.06 5.29 9.32
N GLU A 99 26.51 6.53 9.60
CA GLU A 99 26.24 7.24 10.87
C GLU A 99 24.73 7.38 11.12
N ALA A 100 23.94 7.70 10.08
CA ALA A 100 22.48 7.81 10.21
C ALA A 100 21.78 6.45 10.39
N LYS A 101 22.33 5.37 9.82
CA LYS A 101 21.77 4.01 9.93
C LYS A 101 21.91 3.41 11.32
N GLU A 102 22.92 3.80 12.10
CA GLU A 102 23.13 3.26 13.46
C GLU A 102 21.89 3.42 14.34
N ASP A 103 21.27 4.61 14.32
CA ASP A 103 20.11 4.92 15.15
C ASP A 103 18.79 5.02 14.35
N PHE A 104 18.85 5.23 13.03
CA PHE A 104 17.68 5.59 12.21
C PHE A 104 17.57 4.83 10.88
N ASP A 105 18.00 3.55 10.83
CA ASP A 105 18.07 2.73 9.62
C ASP A 105 16.81 2.80 8.72
N GLN A 106 15.61 2.63 9.29
CA GLN A 106 14.37 2.71 8.52
C GLN A 106 14.08 4.11 7.98
N ALA A 107 14.22 5.13 8.83
CA ALA A 107 13.91 6.51 8.44
C ALA A 107 14.87 7.02 7.37
N ILE A 108 16.17 6.69 7.48
CA ILE A 108 17.15 7.04 6.43
C ILE A 108 16.92 6.21 5.16
N GLY A 109 16.51 4.95 5.29
CA GLY A 109 16.09 4.10 4.18
C GLY A 109 14.96 4.72 3.36
N TRP A 110 13.91 5.23 4.00
CA TRP A 110 12.82 5.94 3.33
C TRP A 110 13.29 7.19 2.58
N CYS A 111 14.20 7.96 3.18
CA CYS A 111 14.79 9.12 2.53
C CYS A 111 15.56 8.74 1.26
N VAL A 112 16.40 7.70 1.35
CA VAL A 112 17.19 7.19 0.22
C VAL A 112 16.28 6.68 -0.90
N SER A 113 15.21 5.96 -0.57
CA SER A 113 14.23 5.47 -1.55
C SER A 113 13.57 6.60 -2.34
N LEU A 114 13.12 7.65 -1.66
CA LEU A 114 12.52 8.83 -2.31
C LEU A 114 13.52 9.55 -3.22
N ILE A 115 14.76 9.76 -2.75
CA ILE A 115 15.80 10.44 -3.52
C ILE A 115 16.20 9.62 -4.75
N THR A 116 16.30 8.29 -4.61
CA THR A 116 16.70 7.39 -5.68
C THR A 116 15.63 7.33 -6.77
N ASP A 117 14.36 7.12 -6.41
CA ASP A 117 13.26 7.11 -7.39
C ASP A 117 13.12 8.47 -8.11
N TYR A 118 13.28 9.59 -7.38
CA TYR A 118 13.34 10.92 -8.00
C TYR A 118 14.44 11.02 -9.07
N ARG A 119 15.66 10.58 -8.76
CA ARG A 119 16.80 10.64 -9.69
C ARG A 119 16.63 9.73 -10.91
N VAL A 120 16.09 8.54 -10.72
CA VAL A 120 15.78 7.62 -11.83
C VAL A 120 14.78 8.26 -12.79
N ARG A 121 13.70 8.86 -12.27
CA ARG A 121 12.69 9.52 -13.12
C ARG A 121 13.24 10.74 -13.86
N LEU A 122 14.11 11.50 -13.20
CA LEU A 122 14.80 12.64 -13.81
C LEU A 122 15.73 12.18 -14.93
N GLY A 123 16.51 11.11 -14.68
CA GLY A 123 17.46 10.56 -15.63
C GLY A 123 16.82 9.88 -16.84
N CYS A 124 15.69 9.19 -16.63
CA CYS A 124 14.91 8.56 -17.70
C CYS A 124 13.98 9.54 -18.44
N GLY A 125 14.01 10.84 -18.11
CA GLY A 125 13.15 11.86 -18.73
C GLY A 125 11.65 11.71 -18.42
N SER A 126 11.27 10.83 -17.50
CA SER A 126 9.88 10.61 -17.09
C SER A 126 9.34 11.72 -16.17
N PHE A 127 10.22 12.57 -15.66
CA PHE A 127 9.88 13.74 -14.85
C PHE A 127 10.95 14.82 -15.02
N SER A 128 10.57 16.09 -14.94
CA SER A 128 11.49 17.24 -15.16
C SER A 128 11.39 18.33 -14.08
N GLY A 129 10.69 18.06 -12.97
CA GLY A 129 10.51 19.01 -11.87
C GLY A 129 11.52 18.86 -10.72
N SER A 130 11.33 19.68 -9.70
CA SER A 130 12.09 19.62 -8.44
C SER A 130 11.70 18.43 -7.56
N PHE A 131 12.55 18.08 -6.58
CA PHE A 131 12.25 17.01 -5.63
C PHE A 131 10.92 17.22 -4.88
N LEU A 132 10.59 18.46 -4.51
CA LEU A 132 9.35 18.78 -3.81
C LEU A 132 8.11 18.60 -4.70
N GLU A 133 8.22 18.95 -5.99
CA GLU A 133 7.16 18.70 -6.98
C GLU A 133 6.99 17.20 -7.23
N TYR A 134 8.10 16.44 -7.30
CA TYR A 134 8.07 14.99 -7.37
C TYR A 134 7.31 14.37 -6.18
N TYR A 135 7.65 14.79 -4.96
CA TYR A 135 7.01 14.27 -3.75
C TYR A 135 5.51 14.60 -3.69
N ALA A 136 5.11 15.78 -4.17
CA ALA A 136 3.70 16.16 -4.26
C ALA A 136 2.94 15.48 -5.42
N ALA A 137 3.65 15.02 -6.45
CA ALA A 137 3.06 14.41 -7.64
C ALA A 137 2.64 12.95 -7.42
N ASN A 138 1.74 12.46 -8.26
CA ASN A 138 1.25 11.07 -8.21
C ASN A 138 2.34 10.04 -8.54
N ILE A 139 3.40 10.44 -9.25
CA ILE A 139 4.51 9.57 -9.62
C ILE A 139 5.32 9.06 -8.42
N SER A 140 5.31 9.78 -7.29
CA SER A 140 5.96 9.34 -6.04
C SER A 140 5.03 8.48 -5.17
N TYR A 141 3.76 8.31 -5.54
CA TYR A 141 2.78 7.58 -4.75
C TYR A 141 3.19 6.14 -4.43
N PRO A 142 3.77 5.34 -5.34
CA PRO A 142 4.20 3.97 -5.02
C PRO A 142 5.22 3.93 -3.86
N VAL A 143 6.21 4.82 -3.90
CA VAL A 143 7.25 4.93 -2.86
C VAL A 143 6.68 5.48 -1.55
N ARG A 144 5.80 6.49 -1.61
CA ARG A 144 5.13 7.02 -0.41
C ARG A 144 4.21 5.99 0.24
N LYS A 145 3.53 5.17 -0.55
CA LYS A 145 2.66 4.10 -0.06
C LYS A 145 3.45 3.00 0.64
N SER A 146 4.59 2.58 0.10
CA SER A 146 5.44 1.58 0.77
C SER A 146 5.96 2.10 2.10
N ILE A 147 6.39 3.37 2.15
CA ILE A 147 6.82 4.03 3.39
C ILE A 147 5.69 4.09 4.43
N GLN A 148 4.46 4.40 4.02
CA GLN A 148 3.29 4.39 4.92
C GLN A 148 2.99 2.98 5.44
N GLN A 149 3.11 1.96 4.60
CA GLN A 149 2.92 0.57 5.00
C GLN A 149 4.03 0.09 5.96
N ASP A 150 5.27 0.54 5.77
CA ASP A 150 6.38 0.25 6.67
C ASP A 150 6.21 0.95 8.03
N LEU A 151 5.78 2.22 8.04
CA LEU A 151 5.59 3.02 9.25
C LEU A 151 4.40 2.54 10.09
N LEU A 152 3.29 2.18 9.43
CA LEU A 152 2.15 1.57 10.10
C LEU A 152 2.45 0.12 10.48
N GLY A 153 3.47 -0.49 9.90
CA GLY A 153 3.50 -1.94 9.75
C GLY A 153 2.25 -2.42 9.01
N THR A 154 2.22 -3.70 8.70
CA THR A 154 0.97 -4.43 8.43
C THR A 154 0.15 -4.51 9.72
N GLN A 155 -0.37 -3.38 10.19
CA GLN A 155 -1.26 -3.32 11.35
C GLN A 155 -2.66 -3.77 10.93
N PHE A 156 -3.17 -4.75 11.66
CA PHE A 156 -4.55 -5.19 11.56
C PHE A 156 -5.51 -4.01 11.81
N PRO A 157 -6.64 -3.89 11.06
CA PRO A 157 -7.59 -2.79 11.22
C PRO A 157 -7.98 -2.56 12.69
N GLN A 158 -8.09 -1.29 13.10
CA GLN A 158 -8.50 -0.93 14.46
C GLN A 158 -9.92 -1.46 14.73
N LEU A 159 -10.08 -2.22 15.83
CA LEU A 159 -11.37 -2.78 16.25
C LEU A 159 -12.36 -1.64 16.53
N CYS A 160 -13.58 -1.71 15.99
CA CYS A 160 -14.62 -0.73 16.31
C CYS A 160 -15.19 -0.98 17.71
N HIS A 161 -15.11 0.05 18.55
CA HIS A 161 -15.49 0.20 19.96
C HIS A 161 -14.37 -0.04 20.98
N GLU A 162 -13.79 1.09 21.40
CA GLU A 162 -13.42 1.31 22.80
C GLU A 162 -14.66 1.06 23.67
N ASP A 163 -14.64 -0.01 24.45
CA ASP A 163 -15.35 -0.06 25.72
C ASP A 163 -14.28 -0.25 26.81
N PRO A 164 -14.17 0.68 27.77
CA PRO A 164 -13.00 0.80 28.63
C PRO A 164 -13.13 -0.09 29.88
N GLU A 165 -13.09 -1.41 29.71
CA GLU A 165 -12.88 -2.30 30.87
C GLU A 165 -11.96 -3.47 30.51
N MET A 166 -10.66 -3.18 30.42
CA MET A 166 -9.59 -4.02 31.00
C MET A 166 -8.35 -3.16 31.25
N PRO A 167 -7.62 -3.38 32.36
CA PRO A 167 -6.63 -2.44 32.85
C PRO A 167 -5.45 -2.35 31.90
N VAL A 168 -5.09 -1.11 31.55
CA VAL A 168 -3.79 -0.74 30.99
C VAL A 168 -2.73 -1.14 32.01
N SER A 169 -2.22 -2.36 31.91
CA SER A 169 -1.02 -2.74 32.63
C SER A 169 0.18 -2.28 31.80
N GLY A 170 0.57 -1.04 32.03
CA GLY A 170 1.89 -0.58 31.66
C GLY A 170 2.93 -1.37 32.44
N SER A 171 3.83 -2.05 31.73
CA SER A 171 5.17 -2.31 32.27
C SER A 171 6.19 -2.24 31.13
N PRO A 172 7.33 -1.56 31.34
CA PRO A 172 8.38 -1.46 30.35
C PRO A 172 9.37 -2.63 30.55
N TRP A 173 9.84 -3.20 29.44
CA TRP A 173 10.93 -4.19 29.30
C TRP A 173 10.67 -5.66 29.73
N GLY A 174 10.77 -6.55 28.74
CA GLY A 174 11.75 -7.65 28.84
C GLY A 174 11.33 -9.00 29.42
N ARG A 175 10.07 -9.42 29.38
CA ARG A 175 9.73 -10.85 29.53
C ARG A 175 8.98 -11.36 28.31
N ARG A 176 9.62 -12.27 27.56
CA ARG A 176 8.91 -13.20 26.67
C ARG A 176 7.87 -13.90 27.55
N GLN A 177 6.59 -13.57 27.37
CA GLN A 177 5.53 -14.35 27.98
C GLN A 177 5.65 -15.78 27.45
N PRO A 178 5.43 -16.81 28.28
CA PRO A 178 5.30 -18.18 27.78
C PRO A 178 4.21 -18.16 26.72
N SER A 179 4.49 -18.71 25.54
CA SER A 179 3.50 -18.91 24.48
C SER A 179 2.34 -19.72 25.05
N ARG A 180 1.32 -19.04 25.56
CA ARG A 180 0.08 -19.68 25.99
C ARG A 180 -0.46 -20.31 24.72
N LYS A 181 -0.59 -21.65 24.70
CA LYS A 181 -1.20 -22.37 23.59
C LYS A 181 -2.55 -21.69 23.30
N VAL A 182 -2.62 -20.99 22.18
CA VAL A 182 -3.78 -20.20 21.80
C VAL A 182 -4.90 -21.20 21.55
N LEU A 183 -5.98 -21.10 22.35
CA LEU A 183 -7.14 -21.95 22.18
C LEU A 183 -7.82 -21.61 20.84
N PRO A 184 -8.45 -22.58 20.14
CA PRO A 184 -9.09 -22.34 18.84
C PRO A 184 -10.11 -21.21 18.93
N ASP A 185 -10.12 -20.31 17.94
CA ASP A 185 -11.05 -19.20 17.96
C ASP A 185 -12.50 -19.68 17.81
N ARG A 186 -13.31 -19.38 18.83
CA ARG A 186 -14.73 -19.76 18.85
C ARG A 186 -15.62 -18.66 18.28
N SER A 187 -15.13 -17.41 18.11
CA SER A 187 -15.92 -16.33 17.51
C SER A 187 -16.19 -16.60 16.04
N ARG A 188 -15.17 -16.94 15.23
CA ARG A 188 -15.36 -17.30 13.82
C ARG A 188 -16.38 -18.42 13.63
N ALA A 189 -16.20 -19.54 14.34
CA ALA A 189 -17.13 -20.67 14.28
C ALA A 189 -18.57 -20.32 14.76
N ALA A 190 -18.74 -19.30 15.61
CA ALA A 190 -20.06 -18.81 15.99
C ALA A 190 -20.68 -17.94 14.87
N ARG A 191 -19.87 -17.11 14.21
CA ARG A 191 -20.27 -16.31 13.04
C ARG A 191 -20.66 -17.21 11.88
N ASP A 192 -19.89 -18.25 11.58
CA ASP A 192 -20.20 -19.22 10.52
C ASP A 192 -21.55 -19.92 10.77
N ARG A 193 -21.83 -20.30 12.03
CA ARG A 193 -23.13 -20.86 12.41
C ARG A 193 -24.29 -19.86 12.25
N ALA A 194 -24.05 -18.57 12.51
CA ALA A 194 -25.06 -17.53 12.31
C ALA A 194 -25.31 -17.29 10.81
N ASN A 195 -24.22 -17.22 10.02
CA ASN A 195 -24.22 -17.05 8.57
C ASN A 195 -24.93 -18.20 7.85
N GLN A 196 -24.92 -19.41 8.43
CA GLN A 196 -25.66 -20.53 7.89
C GLN A 196 -27.15 -20.19 7.65
N LYS A 197 -27.77 -19.37 8.51
CA LYS A 197 -29.16 -18.93 8.32
C LYS A 197 -29.33 -18.05 7.07
N LEU A 198 -28.34 -17.21 6.77
CA LEU A 198 -28.33 -16.40 5.56
C LEU A 198 -28.18 -17.28 4.31
N VAL A 199 -27.26 -18.25 4.35
CA VAL A 199 -27.07 -19.23 3.26
C VAL A 199 -28.34 -20.02 3.02
N GLU A 200 -29.02 -20.48 4.07
CA GLU A 200 -30.29 -21.19 3.96
C GLU A 200 -31.39 -20.32 3.34
N TYR A 201 -31.48 -19.05 3.74
CA TYR A 201 -32.43 -18.12 3.14
C TYR A 201 -32.17 -17.89 1.65
N ILE A 202 -30.91 -17.72 1.26
CA ILE A 202 -30.52 -17.46 -0.13
C ILE A 202 -30.74 -18.71 -1.00
N VAL A 203 -30.24 -19.86 -0.57
CA VAL A 203 -30.14 -21.07 -1.41
C VAL A 203 -31.35 -21.97 -1.26
N LYS A 204 -31.77 -22.29 -0.02
CA LYS A 204 -32.88 -23.24 0.22
C LYS A 204 -34.24 -22.57 0.06
N ALA A 205 -34.43 -21.42 0.73
CA ALA A 205 -35.69 -20.69 0.67
C ALA A 205 -35.84 -19.84 -0.60
N ARG A 206 -34.75 -19.64 -1.36
CA ARG A 206 -34.69 -18.78 -2.55
C ARG A 206 -35.24 -17.37 -2.31
N GLY A 207 -35.12 -16.88 -1.08
CA GLY A 207 -35.79 -15.65 -0.66
C GLY A 207 -35.27 -14.39 -1.34
N ALA A 208 -34.03 -14.40 -1.83
CA ALA A 208 -33.43 -13.30 -2.58
C ALA A 208 -33.70 -13.36 -4.10
N GLU A 209 -34.25 -14.46 -4.63
CA GLU A 209 -34.34 -14.71 -6.07
C GLU A 209 -35.19 -13.67 -6.82
N SER A 210 -36.30 -13.25 -6.23
CA SER A 210 -37.18 -12.22 -6.80
C SER A 210 -36.49 -10.85 -6.90
N HIS A 211 -35.74 -10.48 -5.86
CA HIS A 211 -34.94 -9.26 -5.79
C HIS A 211 -33.81 -9.26 -6.82
N LEU A 212 -33.04 -10.35 -6.89
CA LEU A 212 -31.95 -10.52 -7.85
C LEU A 212 -32.46 -10.48 -9.30
N ARG A 213 -33.58 -11.15 -9.60
CA ARG A 213 -34.21 -11.09 -10.93
C ARG A 213 -34.71 -9.69 -11.28
N ALA A 214 -35.19 -8.92 -10.32
CA ALA A 214 -35.60 -7.53 -10.55
C ALA A 214 -34.40 -6.64 -10.93
N ILE A 215 -33.25 -6.86 -10.30
CA ILE A 215 -31.99 -6.18 -10.64
C ILE A 215 -31.50 -6.58 -12.04
N LEU A 216 -31.46 -7.89 -12.33
CA LEU A 216 -31.05 -8.41 -13.64
C LEU A 216 -31.93 -7.89 -14.80
N LYS A 217 -33.20 -7.58 -14.53
CA LYS A 217 -34.14 -6.98 -15.50
C LYS A 217 -34.13 -5.46 -15.50
N ASN A 218 -33.21 -4.80 -14.79
CA ASN A 218 -33.15 -3.34 -14.57
C ASN A 218 -34.46 -2.74 -14.04
N ARG A 219 -35.28 -3.52 -13.33
CA ARG A 219 -36.52 -3.05 -12.69
C ARG A 219 -36.27 -2.41 -11.33
N LYS A 220 -35.21 -2.84 -10.64
CA LYS A 220 -34.79 -2.30 -9.36
C LYS A 220 -33.38 -1.71 -9.48
N PRO A 221 -33.15 -0.47 -9.02
CA PRO A 221 -31.82 0.10 -9.01
C PRO A 221 -30.95 -0.61 -7.96
N SER A 222 -29.71 -0.91 -8.34
CA SER A 222 -28.69 -1.47 -7.46
C SER A 222 -27.47 -0.56 -7.44
N LYS A 223 -27.01 -0.21 -6.24
CA LYS A 223 -25.78 0.57 -6.04
C LYS A 223 -24.57 -0.21 -6.53
N TRP A 224 -24.50 -1.50 -6.21
CA TRP A 224 -23.43 -2.41 -6.64
C TRP A 224 -23.38 -2.51 -8.17
N LEU A 225 -24.54 -2.67 -8.83
CA LEU A 225 -24.62 -2.67 -10.28
C LEU A 225 -24.16 -1.34 -10.90
N LYS A 226 -24.60 -0.21 -10.34
CA LYS A 226 -24.19 1.12 -10.81
C LYS A 226 -22.68 1.33 -10.68
N THR A 227 -22.10 0.93 -9.54
CA THR A 227 -20.66 1.02 -9.31
C THR A 227 -19.89 0.12 -10.27
N PHE A 228 -20.33 -1.12 -10.47
CA PHE A 228 -19.73 -2.09 -11.39
C PHE A 228 -19.64 -1.54 -12.82
N LEU A 229 -20.71 -0.90 -13.30
CA LEU A 229 -20.75 -0.31 -14.65
C LEU A 229 -19.88 0.95 -14.79
N ASN A 230 -19.78 1.76 -13.74
CA ASN A 230 -19.07 3.05 -13.79
C ASN A 230 -17.57 2.93 -13.55
N SER A 231 -17.12 1.94 -12.78
CA SER A 231 -15.75 1.94 -12.27
C SER A 231 -14.75 1.20 -13.15
N GLY A 232 -15.14 0.20 -13.95
CA GLY A 232 -14.23 -0.60 -14.81
C GLY A 232 -13.12 -1.38 -14.06
N GLN A 233 -12.81 -0.95 -12.85
CA GLN A 233 -11.78 -1.34 -11.92
C GLN A 233 -12.39 -2.29 -10.88
N TYR A 234 -11.58 -3.22 -10.37
CA TYR A 234 -11.98 -4.14 -9.31
C TYR A 234 -12.48 -3.34 -8.10
N VAL A 235 -13.79 -3.34 -7.87
CA VAL A 235 -14.32 -3.11 -6.53
C VAL A 235 -13.99 -4.39 -5.82
N THR A 236 -12.95 -4.41 -4.99
CA THR A 236 -12.64 -5.56 -4.15
C THR A 236 -13.94 -5.91 -3.43
N CYS A 237 -14.58 -7.02 -3.83
CA CYS A 237 -15.70 -7.56 -3.10
C CYS A 237 -15.23 -7.65 -1.66
N VAL A 238 -15.95 -6.94 -0.80
CA VAL A 238 -15.68 -6.90 0.61
C VAL A 238 -16.06 -8.31 1.08
N GLU A 239 -15.11 -9.25 0.98
CA GLU A 239 -15.16 -10.64 1.48
C GLU A 239 -15.26 -10.57 3.01
N THR A 240 -16.35 -10.00 3.52
CA THR A 240 -16.50 -9.74 4.95
C THR A 240 -17.52 -10.62 5.58
N TYR A 241 -18.55 -11.09 4.87
CA TYR A 241 -19.66 -11.75 5.55
C TYR A 241 -19.56 -13.26 5.60
N LEU A 242 -19.25 -13.94 4.50
CA LEU A 242 -19.11 -15.41 4.43
C LEU A 242 -17.61 -15.78 4.42
N GLU A 243 -17.05 -16.04 5.60
CA GLU A 243 -15.63 -16.43 5.78
C GLU A 243 -15.39 -17.94 5.62
N ASP A 244 -16.45 -18.74 5.57
CA ASP A 244 -16.39 -20.18 5.33
C ASP A 244 -16.48 -20.47 3.83
N GLU A 245 -15.46 -21.15 3.28
CA GLU A 245 -15.34 -21.42 1.85
C GLU A 245 -16.50 -22.28 1.34
N GLU A 246 -16.97 -23.26 2.12
CA GLU A 246 -18.07 -24.14 1.73
C GLU A 246 -19.40 -23.36 1.63
N GLN A 247 -19.67 -22.49 2.60
CA GLN A 247 -20.83 -21.58 2.57
C GLN A 247 -20.79 -20.65 1.37
N LEU A 248 -19.62 -20.05 1.08
CA LEU A 248 -19.45 -19.15 -0.05
C LEU A 248 -19.67 -19.89 -1.37
N ASP A 249 -19.07 -21.06 -1.55
CA ASP A 249 -19.21 -21.89 -2.74
C ASP A 249 -20.67 -22.27 -3.02
N LEU A 250 -21.43 -22.64 -2.00
CA LEU A 250 -22.85 -22.93 -2.13
C LEU A 250 -23.65 -21.74 -2.65
N VAL A 251 -23.41 -20.54 -2.10
CA VAL A 251 -24.09 -19.32 -2.52
C VAL A 251 -23.68 -18.94 -3.94
N VAL A 252 -22.38 -18.95 -4.26
CA VAL A 252 -21.87 -18.60 -5.60
C VAL A 252 -22.44 -19.55 -6.64
N LYS A 253 -22.45 -20.86 -6.39
CA LYS A 253 -23.05 -21.86 -7.28
C LYS A 253 -24.53 -21.62 -7.52
N TYR A 254 -25.28 -21.24 -6.48
CA TYR A 254 -26.68 -20.87 -6.62
C TYR A 254 -26.87 -19.61 -7.48
N LEU A 255 -26.08 -18.56 -7.22
CA LEU A 255 -26.14 -17.30 -7.98
C LEU A 255 -25.76 -17.49 -9.44
N GLN A 256 -24.81 -18.38 -9.75
CA GLN A 256 -24.49 -18.79 -11.12
C GLN A 256 -25.71 -19.36 -11.85
N GLY A 257 -26.54 -20.14 -11.16
CA GLY A 257 -27.81 -20.67 -11.68
C GLY A 257 -28.84 -19.59 -11.93
N VAL A 258 -29.06 -18.69 -10.96
CA VAL A 258 -30.00 -17.56 -11.12
C VAL A 258 -29.60 -16.66 -12.29
N TYR A 259 -28.30 -16.44 -12.48
CA TYR A 259 -27.76 -15.69 -13.60
C TYR A 259 -27.99 -16.39 -14.95
N GLN A 260 -27.80 -17.72 -15.02
CA GLN A 260 -28.04 -18.51 -16.23
C GLN A 260 -29.52 -18.54 -16.64
N GLU A 261 -30.43 -18.79 -15.70
CA GLU A 261 -31.87 -18.89 -15.96
C GLU A 261 -32.48 -17.57 -16.46
N THR A 262 -31.89 -16.43 -16.08
CA THR A 262 -32.38 -15.10 -16.47
C THR A 262 -31.79 -14.64 -17.82
N GLY A 263 -30.92 -15.44 -18.45
CA GLY A 263 -30.09 -15.07 -19.58
C GLY A 263 -30.85 -14.74 -20.89
N SER A 264 -30.58 -13.55 -21.44
CA SER A 264 -30.35 -13.30 -22.89
C SER A 264 -30.13 -11.81 -23.19
N ARG A 265 -30.84 -10.88 -22.54
CA ARG A 265 -30.79 -9.45 -22.94
C ARG A 265 -29.60 -8.64 -22.42
N MET A 266 -29.04 -8.96 -21.26
CA MET A 266 -27.92 -8.18 -20.68
C MET A 266 -26.53 -8.70 -21.10
N LEU A 267 -26.45 -10.00 -21.41
CA LEU A 267 -25.22 -10.70 -21.83
C LEU A 267 -24.60 -10.10 -23.09
N THR A 268 -25.42 -9.54 -23.98
CA THR A 268 -24.97 -8.93 -25.24
C THR A 268 -24.50 -7.49 -25.09
N GLN A 269 -24.86 -6.80 -24.00
CA GLN A 269 -24.53 -5.39 -23.80
C GLN A 269 -23.32 -5.18 -22.88
N ILE A 270 -22.99 -6.20 -22.08
CA ILE A 270 -21.90 -6.14 -21.11
C ILE A 270 -20.91 -7.25 -21.46
N ASN A 271 -19.81 -6.86 -22.11
CA ASN A 271 -18.64 -7.71 -22.38
C ASN A 271 -17.86 -8.05 -21.08
N CYS A 272 -18.55 -8.14 -19.94
CA CYS A 272 -17.93 -8.30 -18.62
C CYS A 272 -17.76 -9.76 -18.24
N ASP A 273 -16.69 -9.98 -17.49
CA ASP A 273 -16.45 -11.22 -16.77
C ASP A 273 -17.67 -11.60 -15.91
N ARG A 274 -18.26 -12.75 -16.24
CA ARG A 274 -19.42 -13.33 -15.56
C ARG A 274 -19.14 -13.59 -14.09
N ILE A 275 -17.92 -14.03 -13.77
CA ILE A 275 -17.53 -14.34 -12.39
C ILE A 275 -17.50 -13.03 -11.60
N ARG A 276 -16.88 -12.00 -12.18
CA ARG A 276 -16.82 -10.66 -11.58
C ARG A 276 -18.20 -10.08 -11.30
N PHE A 277 -19.15 -10.23 -12.23
CA PHE A 277 -20.52 -9.76 -12.00
C PHE A 277 -21.22 -10.49 -10.85
N ILE A 278 -20.99 -11.80 -10.71
CA ILE A 278 -21.58 -12.58 -9.62
C ILE A 278 -21.01 -12.12 -8.27
N LEU A 279 -19.69 -11.98 -8.17
CA LEU A 279 -19.03 -11.59 -6.93
C LEU A 279 -19.27 -10.12 -6.57
N ASP A 280 -19.17 -9.19 -7.51
CA ASP A 280 -19.21 -7.75 -7.21
C ASP A 280 -20.64 -7.18 -7.14
N VAL A 281 -21.63 -7.90 -7.69
CA VAL A 281 -23.03 -7.43 -7.75
C VAL A 281 -23.99 -8.40 -7.09
N LEU A 282 -24.11 -9.63 -7.61
CA LEU A 282 -25.18 -10.53 -7.15
C LEU A 282 -24.95 -11.02 -5.72
N LEU A 283 -23.71 -11.29 -5.35
CA LEU A 283 -23.36 -11.78 -4.02
C LEU A 283 -23.66 -10.74 -2.92
N PRO A 284 -23.18 -9.48 -2.99
CA PRO A 284 -23.57 -8.42 -2.07
C PRO A 284 -25.09 -8.23 -1.98
N GLU A 285 -25.77 -8.19 -3.13
CA GLU A 285 -27.24 -8.01 -3.19
C GLU A 285 -28.00 -9.16 -2.53
N ALA A 286 -27.54 -10.40 -2.70
CA ALA A 286 -28.13 -11.57 -2.08
C ALA A 286 -27.92 -11.56 -0.56
N ILE A 287 -26.72 -11.24 -0.09
CA ILE A 287 -26.39 -11.19 1.34
C ILE A 287 -27.17 -10.07 2.03
N ILE A 288 -27.22 -8.86 1.46
CA ILE A 288 -27.98 -7.74 2.04
C ILE A 288 -29.47 -8.08 2.11
N CYS A 289 -30.03 -8.69 1.07
CA CYS A 289 -31.41 -9.15 1.08
C CYS A 289 -31.66 -10.21 2.16
N ALA A 290 -30.72 -11.13 2.36
CA ALA A 290 -30.80 -12.14 3.41
C ALA A 290 -30.70 -11.53 4.81
N ILE A 291 -29.78 -10.59 5.03
CA ILE A 291 -29.64 -9.87 6.31
C ILE A 291 -30.95 -9.15 6.64
N SER A 292 -31.52 -8.40 5.68
CA SER A 292 -32.79 -7.69 5.87
C SER A 292 -33.91 -8.65 6.28
N ALA A 293 -34.00 -9.83 5.65
CA ALA A 293 -35.05 -10.80 5.94
C ALA A 293 -34.83 -11.57 7.25
N VAL A 294 -33.60 -12.01 7.54
CA VAL A 294 -33.27 -12.83 8.71
C VAL A 294 -33.22 -11.99 9.98
N ASP A 295 -32.62 -10.80 9.93
CA ASP A 295 -32.53 -9.89 11.08
C ASP A 295 -33.77 -8.98 11.21
N GLN A 296 -34.71 -9.05 10.26
CA GLN A 296 -35.92 -8.22 10.21
C GLN A 296 -35.63 -6.71 10.27
N VAL A 297 -34.57 -6.29 9.59
CA VAL A 297 -34.14 -4.90 9.47
C VAL A 297 -34.47 -4.34 8.09
N ASP A 298 -34.56 -3.02 7.99
CA ASP A 298 -34.72 -2.36 6.70
C ASP A 298 -33.50 -2.57 5.80
N TYR A 299 -33.72 -2.43 4.50
CA TYR A 299 -32.69 -2.69 3.50
C TYR A 299 -31.45 -1.79 3.67
N LYS A 300 -31.63 -0.53 4.12
CA LYS A 300 -30.50 0.39 4.29
C LYS A 300 -29.65 -0.01 5.49
N THR A 301 -30.26 -0.35 6.62
CA THR A 301 -29.53 -0.88 7.78
C THR A 301 -28.84 -2.22 7.47
N ALA A 302 -29.46 -3.08 6.66
CA ALA A 302 -28.80 -4.30 6.17
C ALA A 302 -27.57 -4.00 5.31
N GLU A 303 -27.65 -3.00 4.42
CA GLU A 303 -26.53 -2.54 3.60
C GLU A 303 -25.39 -1.98 4.47
N GLU A 304 -25.70 -1.15 5.46
CA GLU A 304 -24.71 -0.62 6.41
C GLU A 304 -24.03 -1.74 7.20
N LYS A 305 -24.80 -2.74 7.65
CA LYS A 305 -24.27 -3.93 8.35
C LYS A 305 -23.34 -4.74 7.45
N TYR A 306 -23.68 -4.89 6.17
CA TYR A 306 -22.84 -5.57 5.18
C TYR A 306 -21.51 -4.81 4.95
N ILE A 307 -21.58 -3.49 4.76
CA ILE A 307 -20.40 -2.65 4.54
C ILE A 307 -19.49 -2.62 5.77
N LYS A 308 -20.07 -2.59 6.97
CA LYS A 308 -19.30 -2.60 8.23
C LYS A 308 -18.59 -3.94 8.46
N GLY A 309 -19.16 -5.05 7.98
CA GLY A 309 -18.65 -6.40 8.19
C GLY A 309 -18.85 -6.91 9.62
N PRO A 310 -18.40 -8.15 9.91
CA PRO A 310 -18.45 -8.72 11.24
C PRO A 310 -17.54 -7.95 12.20
N LEU A 311 -17.94 -7.90 13.47
CA LEU A 311 -17.07 -7.37 14.51
C LEU A 311 -15.93 -8.36 14.77
N LEU A 312 -14.70 -7.86 14.69
CA LEU A 312 -13.50 -8.64 14.89
C LEU A 312 -13.22 -8.76 16.40
N SER A 313 -12.82 -9.95 16.82
CA SER A 313 -12.45 -10.23 18.19
C SER A 313 -11.01 -9.80 18.46
N TYR A 314 -10.71 -9.35 19.69
CA TYR A 314 -9.33 -9.07 20.13
C TYR A 314 -8.40 -10.28 19.90
N ARG A 315 -8.95 -11.48 19.93
CA ARG A 315 -8.21 -12.73 19.68
C ARG A 315 -7.85 -12.95 18.21
N GLU A 316 -8.74 -12.59 17.29
CA GLU A 316 -8.47 -12.68 15.85
C GLU A 316 -7.33 -11.73 15.48
N LYS A 317 -7.29 -10.55 16.12
CA LYS A 317 -6.17 -9.62 16.03
C LYS A 317 -4.87 -10.23 16.56
N GLU A 318 -4.89 -10.85 17.75
CA GLU A 318 -3.69 -11.47 18.33
C GLU A 318 -3.14 -12.63 17.47
N ILE A 319 -4.02 -13.43 16.84
CA ILE A 319 -3.61 -14.48 15.91
C ILE A 319 -2.96 -13.89 14.66
N PHE A 320 -3.56 -12.85 14.06
CA PHE A 320 -3.00 -12.17 12.89
C PHE A 320 -1.64 -11.55 13.19
N ASP A 321 -1.53 -10.81 14.30
CA ASP A 321 -0.29 -10.17 14.72
C ASP A 321 0.82 -11.23 14.96
N ASN A 322 0.47 -12.38 15.54
CA ASN A 322 1.40 -13.50 15.74
C ASN A 322 1.85 -14.15 14.41
N GLN A 323 0.93 -14.42 13.48
CA GLN A 323 1.27 -14.95 12.16
C GLN A 323 2.22 -14.01 11.41
N LEU A 324 2.00 -12.72 11.53
CA LEU A 324 2.84 -11.72 10.89
C LEU A 324 4.25 -11.66 11.50
N LEU A 325 4.34 -11.81 12.82
CA LEU A 325 5.62 -11.96 13.52
C LEU A 325 6.35 -13.24 13.08
N GLU A 326 5.64 -14.36 12.91
CA GLU A 326 6.22 -15.62 12.42
C GLU A 326 6.74 -15.48 10.98
N GLU A 327 5.96 -14.89 10.07
CA GLU A 327 6.39 -14.64 8.69
C GLU A 327 7.61 -13.72 8.63
N ARG A 328 7.65 -12.68 9.46
CA ARG A 328 8.80 -11.75 9.53
C ARG A 328 10.05 -12.47 10.02
N ASN A 329 9.91 -13.36 11.01
CA ASN A 329 11.03 -14.15 11.54
C ASN A 329 11.53 -15.21 10.53
N GLN A 330 10.70 -15.65 9.58
CA GLN A 330 11.12 -16.57 8.52
C GLN A 330 11.82 -15.89 7.33
N ARG A 331 11.67 -14.56 7.19
CA ARG A 331 12.30 -13.76 6.13
C ARG A 331 13.64 -13.14 6.54
N CYS A 332 14.03 -13.28 7.81
CA CYS A 332 15.36 -12.97 8.34
C CYS A 332 16.17 -14.25 8.46
#